data_AF-A0A969CDY6-F1
#
_entry.id   AF-A0A969CDY6-F1
#
_cell.length_a   1.000
_cell.length_b   1.000
_cell.length_c   1.000
_cell.angle_alpha   90.00
_cell.angle_beta   90.00
_cell.angle_gamma   90.00
#
_symmetry.space_group_name_H-M   'P 1'
#
loop_
_entity.id
_entity.type
_entity.pdbx_description
1 polymer ?
#
loop_
_entity_poly.entity_id
_entity_poly.type
_entity_poly.pdbx_seq_one_letter_code
_entity_poly.pdbx_strand_id
1 'polypeptide(L)' 'MGISQTNNSRVSVEAIVQRIIAFRQITPLDRQLLQSAMLASNGLNNKDRFHISQVYEGIQKGLILVVE' A
#
# COMPACT_ATOMS: atom_id res chain seq x y z
N MET A 1 -27.78 18.29 7.48
CA MET A 1 -26.41 17.96 7.07
C MET A 1 -26.08 16.59 7.62
N GLY A 2 -26.24 15.55 6.81
CA GLY A 2 -25.75 14.22 7.16
C GLY A 2 -24.26 14.20 6.87
N ILE A 3 -23.43 14.15 7.91
CA ILE A 3 -22.04 13.74 7.75
C ILE A 3 -22.07 12.28 7.31
N SER A 4 -21.91 12.04 6.02
CA SER A 4 -21.70 10.70 5.48
C SER A 4 -20.39 10.20 6.07
N GLN A 5 -20.53 9.39 7.11
CA GLN A 5 -19.50 8.54 7.65
C GLN A 5 -19.02 7.65 6.49
N THR A 6 -17.96 8.08 5.82
CA THR A 6 -17.34 7.27 4.77
C THR A 6 -16.87 6.00 5.45
N ASN A 7 -17.48 4.88 5.11
CA ASN A 7 -17.07 3.56 5.56
C ASN A 7 -15.56 3.47 5.41
N ASN A 8 -14.85 3.56 6.55
CA ASN A 8 -13.41 3.42 6.67
C ASN A 8 -13.05 1.96 6.36
N SER A 9 -13.23 1.59 5.09
CA SER A 9 -12.81 0.34 4.52
C SER A 9 -11.30 0.43 4.50
N ARG A 10 -10.67 0.06 5.63
CA ARG A 10 -9.22 0.04 5.80
C ARG A 10 -8.66 -0.80 4.67
N VAL A 11 -8.10 -0.14 3.65
CA VAL A 11 -7.51 -0.83 2.50
C VAL A 11 -6.35 -1.65 3.03
N SER A 12 -6.36 -2.96 2.77
CA SER A 12 -5.30 -3.85 3.25
C SER A 12 -3.99 -3.57 2.53
N VAL A 13 -2.87 -3.87 3.19
CA VAL A 13 -1.53 -3.78 2.59
C VAL A 13 -1.46 -4.58 1.29
N GLU A 14 -2.09 -5.76 1.26
CA GLU A 14 -2.20 -6.62 0.08
C GLU A 14 -2.84 -5.89 -1.13
N ALA A 15 -3.97 -5.23 -0.92
CA ALA A 15 -4.66 -4.53 -2.00
C ALA A 15 -3.83 -3.35 -2.55
N ILE A 16 -3.12 -2.64 -1.67
CA ILE A 16 -2.23 -1.54 -2.06
C ILE A 16 -1.03 -2.09 -2.85
N VAL A 17 -0.43 -3.18 -2.39
CA VAL A 17 0.69 -3.84 -3.08
C VAL A 17 0.27 -4.37 -4.45
N GLN A 18 -0.90 -5.00 -4.56
CA GLN A 18 -1.42 -5.47 -5.84
C GLN A 18 -1.61 -4.31 -6.83
N ARG A 19 -2.11 -3.16 -6.35
CA ARG A 19 -2.19 -1.94 -7.15
C ARG A 19 -0.82 -1.50 -7.65
N ILE A 20 0.16 -1.37 -6.76
CA ILE A 20 1.54 -0.98 -7.11
C ILE A 20 2.12 -1.91 -8.17
N ILE A 21 1.96 -3.22 -8.01
CA ILE A 21 2.49 -4.23 -8.95
C ILE A 21 1.79 -4.11 -10.32
N ALA A 22 0.48 -3.93 -10.34
CA ALA A 22 -0.30 -3.80 -11.57
C ALA A 22 0.10 -2.55 -12.38
N PHE A 23 0.31 -1.41 -11.70
CA PHE A 23 0.72 -0.16 -12.34
C PHE A 23 2.24 -0.01 -12.48
N ARG A 24 3.01 -0.94 -11.89
CA ARG A 24 4.47 -0.92 -11.80
C ARG A 24 5.03 0.40 -11.24
N GLN A 25 4.26 1.04 -10.37
CA GLN A 25 4.54 2.39 -9.88
C GLN A 25 4.09 2.55 -8.43
N ILE A 26 4.88 3.26 -7.64
CA ILE A 26 4.52 3.74 -6.32
C ILE A 26 4.20 5.23 -6.44
N THR A 27 2.92 5.55 -6.38
CA THR A 27 2.42 6.93 -6.43
C THR A 27 2.40 7.56 -5.03
N PRO A 28 2.28 8.90 -4.93
CA PRO A 28 2.04 9.57 -3.64
C PRO A 28 0.84 9.00 -2.88
N LEU A 29 -0.22 8.65 -3.61
CA LEU A 29 -1.41 8.02 -3.04
C LEU A 29 -1.09 6.64 -2.42
N ASP A 30 -0.29 5.81 -3.10
CA ASP A 30 0.09 4.50 -2.57
C ASP A 30 0.89 4.63 -1.27
N ARG A 31 1.77 5.64 -1.18
CA ARG A 31 2.52 5.93 0.06
C ARG A 31 1.59 6.33 1.20
N GLN A 32 0.63 7.23 0.94
CA GLN A 32 -0.37 7.63 1.93
C GLN A 32 -1.23 6.45 2.39
N LEU A 33 -1.64 5.59 1.45
CA LEU A 33 -2.42 4.39 1.76
C LEU A 33 -1.61 3.41 2.61
N LEU A 34 -0.36 3.10 2.25
CA LEU A 34 0.51 2.22 3.04
C LEU A 34 0.73 2.78 4.45
N GLN A 35 0.98 4.08 4.57
CA GLN A 35 1.15 4.72 5.88
C GLN A 35 -0.13 4.63 6.72
N SER A 36 -1.30 4.89 6.12
CA SER A 36 -2.58 4.78 6.82
C SER A 36 -2.87 3.33 7.27
N ALA A 37 -2.53 2.35 6.44
CA ALA A 37 -2.69 0.93 6.76
C ALA A 37 -1.77 0.51 7.91
N MET A 38 -0.52 0.99 7.93
CA MET A 38 0.44 0.72 9.00
C MET A 38 0.08 1.36 10.34
N LEU A 39 -0.55 2.55 10.33
CA LEU A 39 -1.04 3.21 11.54
C LEU A 39 -2.31 2.56 12.09
N ALA A 40 -3.12 1.97 11.21
CA ALA A 40 -4.38 1.31 11.58
C ALA A 40 -4.17 -0.14 12.07
N SER A 41 -3.04 -0.77 11.74
CA SER A 41 -2.67 -2.10 12.20
C SER A 41 -1.79 -2.02 13.45
N ASN A 42 -1.77 -3.10 14.24
CA ASN A 42 -0.90 -3.21 15.43
C ASN A 42 0.56 -3.57 15.03
N GLY A 43 1.04 -3.03 13.90
CA GLY A 43 2.26 -3.42 13.22
C GLY A 43 2.04 -4.26 11.95
N LEU A 44 3.13 -4.59 11.25
CA LEU A 44 3.13 -5.43 10.05
C LEU A 44 3.17 -6.90 10.43
N ASN A 45 2.16 -7.68 10.05
CA ASN A 45 2.21 -9.13 10.21
C ASN A 45 3.09 -9.79 9.14
N ASN A 46 3.32 -11.10 9.23
CA ASN A 46 4.17 -11.82 8.28
C ASN A 46 3.67 -11.72 6.82
N LYS A 47 2.35 -11.70 6.61
CA LYS A 47 1.74 -11.57 5.28
C LYS A 47 2.00 -10.18 4.69
N ASP A 48 1.87 -9.13 5.51
CA ASP A 48 2.14 -7.76 5.10
C ASP A 48 3.62 -7.57 4.75
N ARG A 49 4.52 -8.12 5.56
CA ARG A 49 5.97 -8.12 5.31
C ARG A 49 6.32 -8.82 4.00
N PHE A 50 5.67 -9.94 3.71
CA PHE A 50 5.84 -10.65 2.45
C PHE A 50 5.44 -9.79 1.26
N HIS A 51 4.25 -9.17 1.29
CA HIS A 51 3.79 -8.29 0.21
C HIS A 51 4.70 -7.08 0.00
N ILE A 52 5.13 -6.43 1.09
CA ILE A 52 6.06 -5.30 1.03
C ILE A 52 7.41 -5.74 0.43
N SER A 53 7.90 -6.93 0.76
CA SER A 53 9.13 -7.48 0.20
C SER A 53 9.05 -7.63 -1.33
N GLN A 54 7.89 -8.02 -1.87
CA GLN A 54 7.71 -8.13 -3.33
C GLN A 54 7.82 -6.77 -4.02
N VAL A 55 7.24 -5.73 -3.42
CA VAL A 55 7.37 -4.36 -3.93
C VAL A 55 8.83 -3.91 -3.87
N TYR A 56 9.51 -4.16 -2.74
CA TYR A 56 10.92 -3.81 -2.57
C TYR A 56 11.82 -4.49 -3.61
N GLU A 57 11.64 -5.79 -3.84
CA GLU A 57 12.36 -6.49 -4.90
C GLU A 57 12.06 -5.91 -6.29
N GLY A 58 10.82 -5.55 -6.56
CA GLY A 58 10.42 -4.91 -7.81
C GLY A 58 11.12 -3.57 -8.03
N ILE A 59 11.31 -2.78 -6.97
CA ILE A 59 12.09 -1.54 -7.03
C ILE A 59 13.57 -1.86 -7.33
N GLN A 60 14.18 -2.79 -6.57
CA GLN A 60 15.59 -3.15 -6.75
C GLN A 60 15.91 -3.67 -8.16
N LYS A 61 14.97 -4.39 -8.77
CA LYS A 61 15.09 -4.93 -10.12
C LYS A 61 14.75 -3.91 -11.22
N GLY A 62 14.35 -2.68 -10.87
CA GLY A 62 13.91 -1.67 -11.82
C GLY A 62 12.55 -1.96 -12.48
N LEU A 63 11.76 -2.87 -11.90
CA LEU A 63 10.44 -3.27 -12.40
C LEU A 63 9.31 -2.38 -11.85
N ILE A 64 9.56 -1.69 -10.73
CA ILE A 64 8.63 -0.77 -10.10
C ILE A 64 9.33 0.59 -9.98
N LEU A 65 8.68 1.63 -10.49
CA LEU A 65 9.16 3.00 -10.40
C LEU A 65 8.56 3.70 -9.18
N VAL A 66 9.32 4.58 -8.55
CA VAL A 66 8.79 5.48 -7.51
C VAL A 66 8.52 6.83 -8.16
N VAL A 67 7.27 7.29 -8.07
CA VAL A 67 6.83 8.53 -8.69
C VAL A 67 6.68 9.62 -7.63
N GLU A 68 7.16 10.82 -7.92
CA GLU A 68 7.12 11.98 -7.03
C GLU A 68 5.74 12.65 -6.98
#